data_AF-A0A349B7B6-F1
#
_entry.id   AF-A0A349B7B6-F1
#
_cell.length_a   1.000
_cell.length_b   1.000
_cell.length_c   1.000
_cell.angle_alpha   90.00
_cell.angle_beta   90.00
_cell.angle_gamma   90.00
#
_symmetry.space_group_name_H-M   'P 1'
#
loop_
_entity.id
_entity.type
_entity.pdbx_description
1 polymer ?
#
loop_
_entity_poly.entity_id
_entity_poly.type
_entity_poly.pdbx_seq_one_letter_code
_entity_poly.pdbx_strand_id
1 'polypeptide(L)'
;MLRKLGIAVLTATLTAPLVAAPVAAIEVAPADEVEATAPAMARVDRNGDRLAEGAVVLPLTDDGRHLGIEPEGDETEHGHADVALRSGTLALPSSPEMLILEDVPDGTHVAVRSRNASGWSDWTELAASADEAPDGARDARPGIGPIWVGEGASQVELALLEGSIDEVRVVTLHVVDDPESTQGVQGIRASAATTSAAAQTGSTFIRPRSAWATSEMGWNCSSGPKVMPELRAMVVHHTAGSTEPYLASDVPDILRAIWKYHVRTNGWCDVAYAFFVDRFGGVWEGRQGGIDKAIMGGHTYGFNSDTTSVAQIGHFDKQATPWAMTAATRQLVGWKLGLHGLDPAGTTTATNRSGSTFRGTPNGAEHPTPVVSGHRDLRDTACPGQNTYDTLPYLRAQSRIGAHVVALHETFMRALPSPDQYRRWLSRADNDGLRAAATGMARSETYSGVIIDDLYQRVLGRSAEQEGKDYWLGVLASGVRIETVGISFYGSKEYFDRKGGAEPFVRSLYENLLFREADQKGLDYWVGMLQNRRALPPDVASGFYLSLESRLDRAARVYEDVLGRRPSGQAQQHWAQQLLSTDDVRMAIELSLSDEFYERATTS
;
A
#
# COMPACT_ATOMS: atom_id res chain seq x y z
N MET A 1 -18.42 68.50 24.80
CA MET A 1 -17.68 69.64 25.39
C MET A 1 -16.20 69.47 25.10
N LEU A 2 -15.58 70.53 24.57
CA LEU A 2 -14.16 70.84 24.52
C LEU A 2 -13.19 69.95 23.71
N ARG A 3 -12.95 70.44 22.48
CA ARG A 3 -11.68 70.38 21.74
C ARG A 3 -10.51 70.91 22.60
N LYS A 4 -9.29 70.40 22.36
CA LYS A 4 -8.09 71.23 22.17
C LYS A 4 -7.02 70.52 21.32
N LEU A 5 -6.57 71.25 20.30
CA LEU A 5 -5.43 70.98 19.42
C LEU A 5 -4.09 71.29 20.11
N GLY A 6 -3.00 70.70 19.59
CA GLY A 6 -1.61 71.15 19.71
C GLY A 6 -0.67 70.07 19.13
N ILE A 7 -0.40 70.06 17.83
CA ILE A 7 0.79 70.61 17.11
C ILE A 7 2.12 69.93 17.49
N ALA A 8 2.76 69.44 16.42
CA ALA A 8 3.94 68.60 16.25
C ALA A 8 5.26 69.04 16.92
N VAL A 9 6.09 68.04 17.23
CA VAL A 9 7.53 68.05 16.91
C VAL A 9 7.92 66.66 16.41
N LEU A 10 8.41 66.61 15.18
CA LEU A 10 9.05 65.46 14.55
C LEU A 10 10.47 65.32 15.13
N THR A 11 10.77 64.24 15.82
CA THR A 11 12.15 63.77 16.02
C THR A 11 12.22 62.34 15.52
N ALA A 12 12.74 62.18 14.31
CA ALA A 12 13.09 60.89 13.75
C ALA A 12 14.34 60.37 14.48
N THR A 13 14.16 59.41 15.38
CA THR A 13 15.23 58.52 15.81
C THR A 13 15.17 57.27 14.93
N LEU A 14 16.06 57.20 13.94
CA LEU A 14 16.42 55.96 13.27
C LEU A 14 17.06 55.04 14.33
N THR A 15 16.31 54.07 14.82
CA THR A 15 16.89 52.84 15.41
C THR A 15 16.74 51.77 14.37
N ALA A 16 17.78 51.58 13.55
CA ALA A 16 17.91 50.38 12.75
C ALA A 16 17.98 49.17 13.69
N PRO A 17 17.24 48.08 13.44
CA PRO A 17 17.57 46.82 14.08
C PRO A 17 18.97 46.45 13.62
N LEU A 18 19.86 46.19 14.58
CA LEU A 18 21.14 45.54 14.30
C LEU A 18 20.79 44.17 13.71
N VAL A 19 20.81 44.05 12.38
CA VAL A 19 20.82 42.76 11.71
C VAL A 19 22.14 42.15 12.14
N ALA A 20 22.08 41.19 13.06
CA ALA A 20 23.18 40.27 13.28
C ALA A 20 23.45 39.63 11.92
N ALA A 21 24.56 40.00 11.31
CA ALA A 21 25.07 39.26 10.17
C ALA A 21 25.17 37.79 10.59
N PRO A 22 24.81 36.82 9.73
CA PRO A 22 25.13 35.44 10.02
C PRO A 22 26.64 35.40 10.25
N VAL A 23 27.03 34.97 11.44
CA VAL A 23 28.42 34.62 11.70
C VAL A 23 28.71 33.51 10.70
N ALA A 24 29.52 33.81 9.69
CA ALA A 24 30.05 32.79 8.80
C ALA A 24 30.68 31.74 9.71
N ALA A 25 30.12 30.52 9.71
CA ALA A 25 30.76 29.39 10.34
C ALA A 25 32.20 29.36 9.79
N ILE A 26 33.16 29.42 10.69
CA ILE A 26 34.57 29.33 10.33
C ILE A 26 34.76 27.92 9.75
N GLU A 27 34.86 27.82 8.42
CA GLU A 27 35.24 26.58 7.75
C GLU A 27 36.69 26.27 8.12
N VAL A 28 36.85 25.29 9.02
CA VAL A 28 38.12 24.60 9.24
C VAL A 28 38.24 23.53 8.14
N ALA A 29 39.42 23.43 7.53
CA ALA A 29 39.69 22.43 6.49
C ALA A 29 39.38 21.01 7.00
N PRO A 30 38.79 20.13 6.16
CA PRO A 30 38.46 18.76 6.57
C PRO A 30 39.70 17.96 6.95
N ALA A 31 39.50 16.90 7.74
CA ALA A 31 40.48 15.84 7.98
C ALA A 31 41.05 15.28 6.65
N ASP A 32 42.23 14.65 6.69
CA ASP A 32 42.95 14.09 5.53
C ASP A 32 41.98 13.50 4.48
N GLU A 33 41.83 14.20 3.35
CA GLU A 33 40.90 13.83 2.29
C GLU A 33 41.42 12.58 1.57
N VAL A 34 40.62 11.51 1.62
CA VAL A 34 40.94 10.27 0.89
C VAL A 34 40.22 10.33 -0.45
N GLU A 35 40.97 10.27 -1.54
CA GLU A 35 40.37 10.18 -2.87
C GLU A 35 39.87 8.76 -3.14
N ALA A 36 38.62 8.64 -3.57
CA ALA A 36 38.18 7.42 -4.21
C ALA A 36 38.91 7.25 -5.54
N THR A 37 39.80 6.25 -5.63
CA THR A 37 40.47 5.94 -6.89
C THR A 37 39.44 5.59 -7.98
N ALA A 38 39.56 6.20 -9.16
CA ALA A 38 38.79 5.81 -10.35
C ALA A 38 38.92 4.30 -10.59
N PRO A 39 37.87 3.59 -11.05
CA PRO A 39 37.76 2.14 -10.96
C PRO A 39 38.97 1.42 -11.59
N ALA A 40 39.90 0.98 -10.75
CA ALA A 40 41.04 0.18 -11.15
C ALA A 40 40.63 -1.29 -11.15
N MET A 41 40.03 -1.72 -12.26
CA MET A 41 39.69 -3.11 -12.58
C MET A 41 38.45 -3.71 -11.91
N ALA A 42 37.57 -4.22 -12.76
CA ALA A 42 36.41 -5.04 -12.43
C ALA A 42 36.81 -6.22 -11.54
N ARG A 43 36.21 -6.33 -10.35
CA ARG A 43 36.07 -7.64 -9.70
C ARG A 43 34.99 -8.40 -10.47
N VAL A 44 35.37 -9.57 -10.97
CA VAL A 44 34.43 -10.60 -11.35
C VAL A 44 33.92 -11.18 -10.04
N ASP A 45 32.62 -11.06 -9.78
CA ASP A 45 32.00 -11.73 -8.64
C ASP A 45 32.06 -13.26 -8.80
N ARG A 46 31.53 -14.03 -7.85
CA ARG A 46 31.52 -15.51 -7.97
C ARG A 46 30.76 -16.05 -9.19
N ASN A 47 30.05 -15.20 -9.92
CA ASN A 47 29.16 -15.54 -11.02
C ASN A 47 29.60 -15.01 -12.39
N GLY A 48 30.58 -14.10 -12.47
CA GLY A 48 31.10 -13.63 -13.76
C GLY A 48 30.84 -12.17 -14.10
N ASP A 49 30.18 -11.38 -13.23
CA ASP A 49 29.64 -10.08 -13.60
C ASP A 49 30.63 -8.91 -13.44
N ARG A 50 30.48 -7.87 -14.28
CA ARG A 50 31.30 -6.64 -14.28
C ARG A 50 30.52 -5.48 -13.65
N LEU A 51 30.83 -5.12 -12.41
CA LEU A 51 30.31 -3.92 -11.75
C LEU A 51 31.35 -2.78 -11.81
N ALA A 52 30.91 -1.55 -12.10
CA ALA A 52 31.71 -0.34 -11.91
C ALA A 52 31.55 0.14 -10.46
N GLU A 53 32.06 -0.64 -9.51
CA GLU A 53 32.11 -0.28 -8.09
C GLU A 53 33.44 0.41 -7.78
N GLY A 54 33.37 1.60 -7.17
CA GLY A 54 34.51 2.19 -6.48
C GLY A 54 34.36 1.89 -4.99
N ALA A 55 35.28 1.11 -4.42
CA ALA A 55 35.30 0.86 -2.98
C ALA A 55 36.55 1.48 -2.38
N VAL A 56 36.37 2.17 -1.26
CA VAL A 56 37.42 2.89 -0.54
C VAL A 56 37.32 2.54 0.92
N VAL A 57 38.46 2.26 1.55
CA VAL A 57 38.53 2.15 3.00
C VAL A 57 38.80 3.55 3.53
N LEU A 58 37.82 4.12 4.23
CA LEU A 58 37.91 5.46 4.80
C LEU A 58 38.34 5.34 6.27
N PRO A 59 39.56 5.76 6.65
CA PRO A 59 39.96 5.83 8.04
C PRO A 59 39.17 6.91 8.78
N LEU A 60 38.80 6.64 10.03
CA LEU A 60 38.16 7.61 10.92
C LEU A 60 39.17 8.10 11.95
N THR A 61 39.61 9.35 11.80
CA THR A 61 40.61 9.98 12.66
C THR A 61 39.96 11.02 13.57
N ASP A 62 40.50 11.16 14.78
CA ASP A 62 40.15 12.28 15.65
C ASP A 62 40.67 13.57 15.01
N ASP A 63 39.76 14.43 14.57
CA ASP A 63 40.08 15.67 13.89
C ASP A 63 39.89 16.90 14.79
N GLY A 64 39.56 16.69 16.07
CA GLY A 64 39.35 17.75 17.05
C GLY A 64 38.08 18.60 16.83
N ARG A 65 37.19 18.22 15.90
CA ARG A 65 35.88 18.86 15.71
C ARG A 65 34.84 18.23 16.62
N HIS A 66 33.78 18.99 16.92
CA HIS A 66 32.59 18.51 17.64
C HIS A 66 31.37 18.63 16.73
N LEU A 67 30.40 17.71 16.85
CA LEU A 67 29.13 17.83 16.14
C LEU A 67 28.33 18.99 16.73
N GLY A 68 28.29 20.11 15.99
CA GLY A 68 27.44 21.25 16.30
C GLY A 68 26.00 20.98 15.90
N ILE A 69 25.24 20.28 16.74
CA ILE A 69 23.77 20.32 16.70
C ILE A 69 23.38 21.49 17.61
N GLU A 70 22.88 22.61 17.07
CA GLU A 70 22.35 23.66 17.94
C GLU A 70 21.16 23.10 18.76
N PRO A 71 21.10 23.36 20.07
CA PRO A 71 20.05 22.84 20.92
C PRO A 71 18.76 23.64 20.70
N GLU A 72 18.00 23.30 19.67
CA GLU A 72 16.59 23.71 19.58
C GLU A 72 15.70 22.60 20.16
N GLY A 73 15.39 22.74 21.45
CA GLY A 73 14.37 21.93 22.12
C GLY A 73 14.90 20.96 23.16
N ASP A 74 14.16 20.88 24.26
CA ASP A 74 14.38 19.97 25.38
C ASP A 74 14.01 18.55 24.94
N GLU A 75 14.94 17.86 24.27
CA GLU A 75 15.09 16.39 24.12
C GLU A 75 16.00 16.07 22.92
N THR A 76 17.32 15.98 23.13
CA THR A 76 18.21 15.26 22.21
C THR A 76 18.14 13.78 22.57
N GLU A 77 17.57 12.93 21.71
CA GLU A 77 17.36 11.51 22.03
C GLU A 77 18.67 10.74 22.29
N HIS A 78 19.83 11.23 21.81
CA HIS A 78 21.15 10.62 22.06
C HIS A 78 22.28 11.55 22.56
N GLY A 79 22.00 12.82 22.87
CA GLY A 79 22.93 13.67 23.65
C GLY A 79 24.36 13.84 23.09
N HIS A 80 24.57 13.76 21.77
CA HIS A 80 25.91 13.79 21.14
C HIS A 80 26.54 15.19 21.02
N ALA A 81 25.99 16.21 21.69
CA ALA A 81 26.65 17.51 21.80
C ALA A 81 27.99 17.35 22.55
N ASP A 82 29.05 18.00 22.06
CA ASP A 82 30.41 17.95 22.62
C ASP A 82 31.16 16.60 22.53
N VAL A 83 30.74 15.65 21.68
CA VAL A 83 31.55 14.45 21.37
C VAL A 83 32.69 14.83 20.41
N ALA A 84 33.94 14.50 20.75
CA ALA A 84 35.08 14.67 19.84
C ALA A 84 34.90 13.74 18.64
N LEU A 85 34.84 14.31 17.44
CA LEU A 85 34.52 13.58 16.23
C LEU A 85 35.72 12.78 15.76
N ARG A 86 35.52 11.46 15.69
CA ARG A 86 36.29 10.64 14.77
C ARG A 86 35.60 10.69 13.42
N SER A 87 36.22 11.34 12.44
CA SER A 87 35.63 11.54 11.12
C SER A 87 36.59 11.23 9.98
N GLY A 88 36.04 11.08 8.78
CA GLY A 88 36.79 10.95 7.54
C GLY A 88 36.04 11.62 6.39
N THR A 89 36.78 12.22 5.46
CA THR A 89 36.20 12.82 4.24
C THR A 89 36.65 12.05 3.01
N LEU A 90 35.67 11.65 2.21
CA LEU A 90 35.85 10.92 0.96
C LEU A 90 35.54 11.85 -0.22
N ALA A 91 36.52 12.05 -1.11
CA ALA A 91 36.26 12.68 -2.41
C ALA A 91 35.58 11.67 -3.34
N LEU A 92 34.48 12.08 -3.98
CA LEU A 92 33.67 11.21 -4.82
C LEU A 92 34.04 11.36 -6.32
N PRO A 93 34.22 10.27 -7.07
CA PRO A 93 34.56 10.34 -8.48
C PRO A 93 33.32 10.64 -9.33
N SER A 94 33.35 11.76 -10.07
CA SER A 94 32.33 12.27 -11.01
C SER A 94 30.85 12.05 -10.64
N SER A 95 30.51 12.21 -9.36
CA SER A 95 29.13 12.27 -8.82
C SER A 95 28.37 10.93 -8.71
N PRO A 96 28.81 9.99 -7.84
CA PRO A 96 28.00 8.82 -7.51
C PRO A 96 26.73 9.27 -6.80
N GLU A 97 25.62 8.63 -7.12
CA GLU A 97 24.30 8.95 -6.58
C GLU A 97 24.05 8.31 -5.20
N MET A 98 24.73 7.19 -4.92
CA MET A 98 24.49 6.38 -3.71
C MET A 98 25.80 5.89 -3.07
N LEU A 99 25.77 5.71 -1.75
CA LEU A 99 26.83 5.09 -0.95
C LEU A 99 26.30 3.88 -0.15
N ILE A 100 27.17 2.91 0.10
CA ILE A 100 26.97 1.85 1.08
C ILE A 100 28.17 1.87 2.03
N LEU A 101 27.90 1.79 3.33
CA LEU A 101 28.93 1.58 4.35
C LEU A 101 28.93 0.09 4.71
N GLU A 102 29.94 -0.64 4.27
CA GLU A 102 30.12 -2.05 4.59
C GLU A 102 31.04 -2.23 5.81
N ASP A 103 30.95 -3.41 6.41
CA ASP A 103 31.77 -3.83 7.54
C ASP A 103 31.58 -2.94 8.78
N VAL A 104 30.39 -2.35 8.94
CA VAL A 104 30.00 -1.53 10.09
C VAL A 104 29.33 -2.43 11.13
N PRO A 105 29.90 -2.65 12.32
CA PRO A 105 29.35 -3.55 13.33
C PRO A 105 27.95 -3.14 13.79
N ASP A 106 27.13 -4.13 14.14
CA ASP A 106 25.81 -3.94 14.75
C ASP A 106 25.87 -3.03 15.98
N GLY A 107 24.93 -2.10 16.10
CA GLY A 107 24.88 -1.09 17.17
C GLY A 107 25.83 0.09 16.98
N THR A 108 26.52 0.21 15.84
CA THR A 108 27.33 1.40 15.52
C THR A 108 26.45 2.51 14.96
N HIS A 109 26.59 3.72 15.51
CA HIS A 109 25.93 4.94 15.02
C HIS A 109 26.93 5.85 14.33
N VAL A 110 26.61 6.29 13.12
CA VAL A 110 27.41 7.24 12.33
C VAL A 110 26.54 8.42 11.89
N ALA A 111 27.14 9.59 11.73
CA ALA A 111 26.55 10.69 11.01
C ALA A 111 27.18 10.81 9.63
N VAL A 112 26.37 11.10 8.61
CA VAL A 112 26.78 11.28 7.22
C VAL A 112 26.29 12.62 6.70
N ARG A 113 27.15 13.33 5.97
CA ARG A 113 26.76 14.49 5.16
C ARG A 113 27.48 14.47 3.81
N SER A 114 26.86 15.08 2.80
CA SER A 114 27.45 15.20 1.46
C SER A 114 27.66 16.66 1.08
N ARG A 115 28.61 16.91 0.16
CA ARG A 115 28.90 18.23 -0.38
C ARG A 115 28.63 18.28 -1.86
N ASN A 116 27.79 19.20 -2.30
CA ASN A 116 27.56 19.51 -3.71
C ASN A 116 27.94 20.97 -4.00
N ALA A 117 27.56 21.47 -5.18
CA ALA A 117 27.82 22.86 -5.58
C ALA A 117 27.18 23.92 -4.65
N SER A 118 26.14 23.55 -3.90
CA SER A 118 25.44 24.43 -2.95
C SER A 118 26.06 24.44 -1.55
N GLY A 119 26.99 23.52 -1.27
CA GLY A 119 27.64 23.38 0.04
C GLY A 119 27.44 22.00 0.67
N TRP A 120 27.70 21.92 1.96
CA TRP A 120 27.45 20.72 2.77
C TRP A 120 25.98 20.60 3.14
N SER A 121 25.45 19.37 3.10
CA SER A 121 24.16 19.03 3.69
C SER A 121 24.24 19.08 5.23
N ASP A 122 23.07 19.07 5.86
CA ASP A 122 22.97 18.74 7.29
C ASP A 122 23.46 17.32 7.55
N TRP A 123 23.85 17.06 8.80
CA TRP A 123 24.21 15.71 9.25
C TRP A 123 22.98 14.80 9.34
N THR A 124 23.09 13.60 8.79
CA THR A 124 22.09 12.53 8.91
C THR A 124 22.67 11.40 9.76
N GLU A 125 22.04 11.12 10.89
CA GLU A 125 22.41 10.00 11.75
C GLU A 125 21.84 8.67 11.21
N LEU A 126 22.69 7.66 11.17
CA LEU A 126 22.41 6.32 10.66
C LEU A 126 22.98 5.28 11.62
N ALA A 127 22.27 4.17 11.80
CA ALA A 127 22.71 3.07 12.64
C ALA A 127 22.83 1.77 11.83
N ALA A 128 23.87 0.98 12.10
CA ALA A 128 23.94 -0.39 11.62
C ALA A 128 23.11 -1.28 12.55
N SER A 129 22.12 -1.99 12.00
CA SER A 129 21.26 -2.87 12.79
C SER A 129 21.05 -4.24 12.14
N ALA A 130 21.38 -5.31 12.88
CA ALA A 130 21.10 -6.70 12.51
C ALA A 130 19.59 -7.01 12.49
N ASP A 131 18.76 -6.15 13.08
CA ASP A 131 17.31 -6.30 13.16
C ASP A 131 16.60 -5.99 11.83
N GLU A 132 17.33 -5.47 10.85
CA GLU A 132 16.85 -5.20 9.49
C GLU A 132 17.08 -6.37 8.52
N ALA A 133 17.66 -7.49 8.99
CA ALA A 133 17.94 -8.65 8.15
C ALA A 133 16.74 -9.63 8.00
N PRO A 134 16.64 -10.36 6.86
CA PRO A 134 15.71 -11.47 6.70
C PRO A 134 15.90 -12.56 7.76
N ASP A 135 14.81 -13.26 8.06
CA ASP A 135 14.82 -14.38 9.01
C ASP A 135 15.82 -15.46 8.57
N GLY A 136 16.79 -15.78 9.44
CA GLY A 136 17.82 -16.79 9.18
C GLY A 136 19.07 -16.27 8.46
N ALA A 137 19.15 -14.99 8.11
CA ALA A 137 20.31 -14.37 7.46
C ALA A 137 21.31 -13.72 8.45
N ARG A 138 21.60 -14.38 9.59
CA ARG A 138 22.46 -13.84 10.66
C ARG A 138 23.93 -13.63 10.29
N ASP A 139 24.38 -14.22 9.17
CA ASP A 139 25.77 -14.12 8.69
C ASP A 139 25.97 -13.02 7.63
N ALA A 140 24.99 -12.11 7.45
CA ALA A 140 25.13 -10.98 6.55
C ALA A 140 26.25 -10.03 7.05
N ARG A 141 27.02 -9.44 6.13
CA ARG A 141 27.99 -8.41 6.49
C ARG A 141 27.24 -7.22 7.06
N PRO A 142 27.48 -6.83 8.32
CA PRO A 142 26.77 -5.70 8.90
C PRO A 142 27.21 -4.42 8.19
N GLY A 143 26.28 -3.51 7.95
CA GLY A 143 26.48 -2.35 7.10
C GLY A 143 25.30 -1.39 7.16
N ILE A 144 25.50 -0.21 6.58
CA ILE A 144 24.51 0.88 6.51
C ILE A 144 24.32 1.24 5.05
N GLY A 145 23.07 1.25 4.59
CA GLY A 145 22.75 1.81 3.28
C GLY A 145 21.59 1.12 2.54
N PRO A 146 21.41 1.47 1.25
CA PRO A 146 22.18 2.47 0.52
C PRO A 146 21.71 3.91 0.83
N ILE A 147 22.65 4.84 0.88
CA ILE A 147 22.46 6.25 1.24
C ILE A 147 22.49 7.08 -0.05
N TRP A 148 21.39 7.75 -0.40
CA TRP A 148 21.39 8.78 -1.45
C TRP A 148 22.27 9.94 -1.02
N VAL A 149 23.20 10.43 -1.84
CA VAL A 149 24.10 11.53 -1.43
C VAL A 149 23.80 12.87 -2.10
N GLY A 150 22.70 12.94 -2.87
CA GLY A 150 22.32 14.13 -3.61
C GLY A 150 22.96 14.18 -5.00
N GLU A 151 22.25 14.81 -5.94
CA GLU A 151 22.77 15.04 -7.29
C GLU A 151 24.02 15.92 -7.23
N GLY A 152 25.06 15.55 -7.99
CA GLY A 152 26.29 16.32 -8.05
C GLY A 152 27.13 16.30 -6.77
N ALA A 153 26.91 15.32 -5.88
CA ALA A 153 27.77 15.12 -4.72
C ALA A 153 29.23 14.93 -5.15
N SER A 154 30.11 15.70 -4.53
CA SER A 154 31.55 15.77 -4.82
C SER A 154 32.40 15.27 -3.66
N GLN A 155 31.89 15.38 -2.42
CA GLN A 155 32.53 14.86 -1.22
C GLN A 155 31.46 14.28 -0.28
N VAL A 156 31.84 13.30 0.53
CA VAL A 156 31.05 12.82 1.67
C VAL A 156 31.91 12.80 2.91
N GLU A 157 31.30 13.13 4.03
CA GLU A 157 31.93 13.07 5.34
C GLU A 157 31.16 12.11 6.22
N LEU A 158 31.90 11.24 6.91
CA LEU A 158 31.39 10.27 7.87
C LEU A 158 31.97 10.60 9.24
N ALA A 159 31.13 10.61 10.26
CA ALA A 159 31.53 10.79 11.65
C ALA A 159 30.99 9.65 12.51
N LEU A 160 31.81 9.09 13.40
CA LEU A 160 31.39 8.10 14.39
C LEU A 160 30.72 8.78 15.58
N LEU A 161 29.49 8.39 15.90
CA LEU A 161 28.73 8.89 17.05
C LEU A 161 28.83 7.94 18.24
N GLU A 162 28.62 6.65 17.98
CA GLU A 162 28.65 5.58 18.97
C GLU A 162 29.21 4.30 18.34
N GLY A 163 29.95 3.52 19.13
CA GLY A 163 30.62 2.30 18.69
C GLY A 163 32.14 2.44 18.63
N SER A 164 32.80 1.40 18.12
CA SER A 164 34.27 1.33 18.03
C SER A 164 34.69 0.80 16.67
N ILE A 165 34.85 1.70 15.72
CA ILE A 165 35.39 1.42 14.38
C ILE A 165 36.49 2.41 14.02
N ASP A 166 37.54 1.91 13.38
CA ASP A 166 38.71 2.71 12.98
C ASP A 166 38.73 3.05 11.50
N GLU A 167 38.03 2.25 10.69
CA GLU A 167 37.88 2.44 9.26
C GLU A 167 36.52 1.92 8.80
N VAL A 168 35.98 2.51 7.74
CA VAL A 168 34.72 2.11 7.11
C VAL A 168 34.99 1.77 5.65
N ARG A 169 34.48 0.63 5.18
CA ARG A 169 34.50 0.31 3.75
C ARG A 169 33.35 1.03 3.06
N VAL A 170 33.64 2.12 2.36
CA VAL A 170 32.65 2.89 1.60
C VAL A 170 32.60 2.38 0.16
N VAL A 171 31.45 1.89 -0.26
CA VAL A 171 31.17 1.51 -1.64
C VAL A 171 30.36 2.61 -2.31
N THR A 172 30.94 3.21 -3.34
CA THR A 172 30.26 4.16 -4.22
C THR A 172 29.52 3.40 -5.31
N LEU A 173 28.23 3.71 -5.46
CA LEU A 173 27.41 3.15 -6.52
C LEU A 173 27.13 4.25 -7.55
N HIS A 174 27.69 4.05 -8.74
CA HIS A 174 27.23 4.69 -9.96
C HIS A 174 26.19 3.77 -10.59
N VAL A 175 24.93 4.21 -10.69
CA VAL A 175 23.94 3.50 -11.50
C VAL A 175 24.24 3.83 -12.96
N VAL A 176 25.24 3.15 -13.53
CA VAL A 176 25.56 3.31 -14.95
C VAL A 176 24.44 2.66 -15.75
N ASP A 177 23.77 3.45 -16.59
CA ASP A 177 22.89 2.96 -17.63
C ASP A 177 23.68 2.02 -18.56
N ASP A 178 23.31 0.74 -18.63
CA ASP A 178 23.81 -0.16 -19.68
C ASP A 178 23.39 0.43 -21.05
N PRO A 179 24.27 0.53 -22.06
CA PRO A 179 23.89 1.01 -23.40
C PRO A 179 22.74 0.23 -24.07
N GLU A 180 22.42 -1.01 -23.66
CA GLU A 180 21.18 -1.67 -24.10
C GLU A 180 19.92 -1.17 -23.33
N SER A 181 20.09 -0.63 -22.13
CA SER A 181 19.01 -0.09 -21.28
C SER A 181 18.58 1.35 -21.64
N THR A 182 19.42 2.09 -22.38
CA THR A 182 19.21 3.52 -22.67
C THR A 182 18.00 3.80 -23.56
N GLN A 183 17.58 2.86 -24.42
CA GLN A 183 16.37 3.05 -25.24
C GLN A 183 15.07 2.94 -24.43
N GLY A 184 15.03 2.12 -23.38
CA GLY A 184 13.90 2.03 -22.46
C GLY A 184 13.86 3.19 -21.46
N VAL A 185 15.03 3.55 -20.90
CA VAL A 185 15.15 4.59 -19.86
C VAL A 185 14.99 6.01 -20.42
N GLN A 186 15.48 6.31 -21.63
CA GLN A 186 15.23 7.62 -22.27
C GLN A 186 13.75 7.82 -22.62
N GLY A 187 13.04 6.75 -23.00
CA GLY A 187 11.58 6.82 -23.20
C GLY A 187 10.80 7.13 -21.92
N ILE A 188 11.26 6.62 -20.78
CA ILE A 188 10.66 6.86 -19.46
C ILE A 188 11.04 8.25 -18.92
N ARG A 189 12.32 8.66 -19.01
CA ARG A 189 12.79 10.00 -18.60
C ARG A 189 12.18 11.12 -19.44
N ALA A 190 12.03 10.93 -20.76
CA ALA A 190 11.35 11.89 -21.63
C ALA A 190 9.85 12.02 -21.32
N SER A 191 9.20 10.90 -20.97
CA SER A 191 7.79 10.88 -20.56
C SER A 191 7.56 11.52 -19.18
N ALA A 192 8.52 11.43 -18.26
CA ALA A 192 8.46 12.06 -16.94
C ALA A 192 8.74 13.58 -16.98
N ALA A 193 9.63 14.03 -17.88
CA ALA A 193 9.96 15.44 -18.04
C ALA A 193 8.87 16.28 -18.73
N THR A 194 7.92 15.66 -19.45
CA THR A 194 6.84 16.37 -20.17
C THR A 194 5.51 16.45 -19.41
N THR A 195 5.39 15.86 -18.22
CA THR A 195 4.11 15.81 -17.50
C THR A 195 3.97 16.91 -16.46
N SER A 196 3.66 18.11 -16.92
CA SER A 196 2.96 19.10 -16.09
C SER A 196 1.51 18.65 -15.89
N ALA A 197 1.07 18.48 -14.63
CA ALA A 197 -0.31 18.51 -14.11
C ALA A 197 -1.46 17.74 -14.81
N ALA A 198 -1.25 17.03 -15.93
CA ALA A 198 -2.33 16.45 -16.75
C ALA A 198 -2.16 14.96 -17.12
N ALA A 199 -1.09 14.29 -16.68
CA ALA A 199 -0.91 12.85 -16.91
C ALA A 199 -1.30 12.02 -15.68
N GLN A 200 -2.60 11.93 -15.38
CA GLN A 200 -3.15 10.97 -14.42
C GLN A 200 -4.05 9.91 -15.06
N THR A 201 -4.23 9.92 -16.38
CA THR A 201 -5.13 9.00 -17.09
C THR A 201 -4.46 7.72 -17.62
N GLY A 202 -3.20 7.43 -17.24
CA GLY A 202 -2.49 6.22 -17.71
C GLY A 202 -1.46 5.58 -16.77
N SER A 203 -1.20 6.12 -15.58
CA SER A 203 -0.23 5.50 -14.64
C SER A 203 -0.91 4.50 -13.70
N THR A 204 -0.44 3.26 -13.66
CA THR A 204 -0.92 2.21 -12.73
C THR A 204 -0.76 2.63 -11.27
N PHE A 205 -1.67 2.17 -10.38
CA PHE A 205 -1.65 2.48 -8.94
C PHE A 205 -0.35 2.10 -8.28
N ILE A 206 -0.01 0.84 -8.46
CA ILE A 206 1.24 0.29 -8.02
C ILE A 206 2.05 0.10 -9.30
N ARG A 207 3.19 0.79 -9.36
CA ARG A 207 4.13 0.60 -10.46
C ARG A 207 4.77 -0.77 -10.27
N PRO A 208 4.64 -1.67 -11.26
CA PRO A 208 5.16 -3.02 -11.14
C PRO A 208 6.68 -2.98 -11.09
N ARG A 209 7.28 -4.09 -10.66
CA ARG A 209 8.73 -4.24 -10.59
C ARG A 209 9.43 -3.93 -11.91
N SER A 210 8.81 -4.25 -13.05
CA SER A 210 9.32 -3.93 -14.40
C SER A 210 9.42 -2.43 -14.71
N ALA A 211 8.84 -1.56 -13.89
CA ALA A 211 8.97 -0.11 -14.05
C ALA A 211 10.33 0.43 -13.55
N TRP A 212 11.08 -0.35 -12.77
CA TRP A 212 12.38 0.06 -12.23
C TRP A 212 13.45 -1.04 -12.34
N ALA A 213 13.10 -2.31 -12.19
CA ALA A 213 14.03 -3.43 -12.27
C ALA A 213 14.45 -3.75 -13.70
N THR A 214 15.72 -4.10 -13.90
CA THR A 214 16.24 -4.69 -15.13
C THR A 214 15.99 -6.22 -15.14
N SER A 215 16.19 -6.88 -16.29
CA SER A 215 15.97 -8.33 -16.42
C SER A 215 16.85 -9.20 -15.51
N GLU A 216 17.99 -8.66 -15.08
CA GLU A 216 18.93 -9.28 -14.14
C GLU A 216 18.53 -9.10 -12.66
N MET A 217 17.63 -8.14 -12.34
CA MET A 217 17.20 -7.81 -10.98
C MET A 217 16.02 -8.68 -10.50
N GLY A 218 16.20 -9.98 -10.62
CA GLY A 218 15.23 -10.99 -10.21
C GLY A 218 15.39 -11.46 -8.77
N TRP A 219 14.65 -12.53 -8.45
CA TRP A 219 14.81 -13.27 -7.21
C TRP A 219 16.11 -14.10 -7.22
N ASN A 220 16.97 -13.91 -6.23
CA ASN A 220 18.34 -14.47 -6.17
C ASN A 220 18.42 -15.88 -5.56
N CYS A 221 17.40 -16.34 -4.83
CA CYS A 221 17.41 -17.65 -4.16
C CYS A 221 16.72 -18.74 -4.98
N SER A 222 17.27 -19.96 -4.97
CA SER A 222 16.72 -21.11 -5.70
C SER A 222 15.31 -21.55 -5.26
N SER A 223 14.90 -21.20 -4.04
CA SER A 223 13.58 -21.53 -3.48
C SER A 223 12.41 -20.72 -4.06
N GLY A 224 12.69 -19.64 -4.79
CA GLY A 224 11.66 -18.69 -5.26
C GLY A 224 10.96 -17.92 -4.13
N PRO A 225 10.05 -16.98 -4.47
CA PRO A 225 9.28 -16.22 -3.47
C PRO A 225 8.37 -17.12 -2.64
N LYS A 226 8.45 -17.00 -1.31
CA LYS A 226 7.60 -17.74 -0.38
C LYS A 226 6.33 -16.94 -0.06
N VAL A 227 5.16 -17.51 -0.38
CA VAL A 227 3.85 -16.97 0.02
C VAL A 227 3.57 -17.41 1.46
N MET A 228 3.25 -16.45 2.33
CA MET A 228 2.79 -16.71 3.69
C MET A 228 1.37 -17.27 3.67
N PRO A 229 1.03 -18.24 4.54
CA PRO A 229 -0.33 -18.76 4.62
C PRO A 229 -1.34 -17.71 5.10
N GLU A 230 -0.88 -16.77 5.91
CA GLU A 230 -1.68 -15.73 6.55
C GLU A 230 -0.85 -14.44 6.63
N LEU A 231 -1.51 -13.30 6.41
CA LEU A 231 -0.96 -11.99 6.70
C LEU A 231 -1.68 -11.46 7.94
N ARG A 232 -0.94 -10.89 8.91
CA ARG A 232 -1.53 -10.34 10.14
C ARG A 232 -1.39 -8.83 10.28
N ALA A 233 -0.26 -8.28 9.84
CA ALA A 233 -0.02 -6.84 9.94
C ALA A 233 0.84 -6.30 8.79
N MET A 234 0.78 -4.98 8.61
CA MET A 234 1.63 -4.23 7.68
C MET A 234 2.51 -3.25 8.46
N VAL A 235 3.82 -3.38 8.26
CA VAL A 235 4.84 -2.56 8.94
C VAL A 235 5.26 -1.41 8.04
N VAL A 236 5.15 -0.19 8.55
CA VAL A 236 5.62 1.04 7.92
C VAL A 236 7.07 1.27 8.32
N HIS A 237 7.90 1.44 7.30
CA HIS A 237 9.34 1.69 7.38
C HIS A 237 9.69 3.03 6.74
N HIS A 238 10.86 3.56 7.06
CA HIS A 238 11.59 4.47 6.19
C HIS A 238 12.78 3.74 5.57
N THR A 239 13.49 4.36 4.61
CA THR A 239 14.74 3.78 4.07
C THR A 239 15.99 4.34 4.75
N ALA A 240 15.86 5.26 5.70
CA ALA A 240 16.94 5.90 6.43
C ALA A 240 18.04 6.52 5.52
N GLY A 241 17.66 7.07 4.37
CA GLY A 241 18.61 7.71 3.43
C GLY A 241 19.01 9.13 3.85
N SER A 242 19.77 9.83 3.01
CA SER A 242 20.08 11.26 3.25
C SER A 242 18.83 12.12 3.36
N THR A 243 19.01 13.27 4.00
CA THR A 243 17.99 14.30 4.05
C THR A 243 17.82 15.11 2.76
N GLU A 244 18.74 14.95 1.80
CA GLU A 244 18.72 15.67 0.52
C GLU A 244 17.50 15.30 -0.36
N PRO A 245 16.85 16.30 -1.00
CA PRO A 245 15.69 16.05 -1.83
C PRO A 245 16.07 15.39 -3.16
N TYR A 246 15.62 14.16 -3.40
CA TYR A 246 15.67 13.51 -4.71
C TYR A 246 14.50 13.94 -5.62
N LEU A 247 14.69 13.83 -6.94
CA LEU A 247 13.67 14.08 -7.97
C LEU A 247 12.85 12.82 -8.28
N ALA A 248 11.69 13.01 -8.90
CA ALA A 248 10.84 11.88 -9.29
C ALA A 248 11.53 10.95 -10.33
N SER A 249 12.45 11.50 -11.13
CA SER A 249 13.27 10.76 -12.09
C SER A 249 14.26 9.79 -11.44
N ASP A 250 14.61 10.02 -10.17
CA ASP A 250 15.71 9.33 -9.48
C ASP A 250 15.20 8.09 -8.73
N VAL A 251 13.88 7.99 -8.54
CA VAL A 251 13.25 6.90 -7.77
C VAL A 251 13.62 5.51 -8.32
N PRO A 252 13.59 5.23 -9.64
CA PRO A 252 14.04 3.95 -10.15
C PRO A 252 15.49 3.62 -9.79
N ASP A 253 16.39 4.61 -9.81
CA ASP A 253 17.81 4.43 -9.51
C ASP A 253 18.04 4.17 -8.01
N ILE A 254 17.31 4.87 -7.15
CA ILE A 254 17.26 4.60 -5.70
C ILE A 254 16.81 3.15 -5.43
N LEU A 255 15.73 2.69 -6.08
CA LEU A 255 15.22 1.32 -5.91
C LEU A 255 16.22 0.27 -6.38
N ARG A 256 16.91 0.50 -7.51
CA ARG A 256 18.00 -0.37 -8.01
C ARG A 256 19.16 -0.46 -7.05
N ALA A 257 19.55 0.66 -6.43
CA ALA A 257 20.60 0.69 -5.42
C ALA A 257 20.19 -0.11 -4.17
N ILE A 258 18.95 0.03 -3.70
CA ILE A 258 18.41 -0.75 -2.56
C ILE A 258 18.42 -2.24 -2.89
N TRP A 259 18.01 -2.62 -4.11
CA TRP A 259 18.09 -4.01 -4.54
C TRP A 259 19.52 -4.52 -4.58
N LYS A 260 20.48 -3.77 -5.13
CA LYS A 260 21.88 -4.17 -5.18
C LYS A 260 22.46 -4.36 -3.78
N TYR A 261 22.19 -3.44 -2.86
CA TYR A 261 22.62 -3.58 -1.47
C TYR A 261 22.04 -4.86 -0.84
N HIS A 262 20.73 -5.04 -0.87
CA HIS A 262 20.09 -6.21 -0.27
C HIS A 262 20.53 -7.53 -0.91
N VAL A 263 20.65 -7.59 -2.23
CA VAL A 263 20.90 -8.86 -2.94
C VAL A 263 22.38 -9.13 -3.16
N ARG A 264 23.15 -8.14 -3.59
CA ARG A 264 24.57 -8.31 -3.94
C ARG A 264 25.48 -8.14 -2.73
N THR A 265 25.24 -7.11 -1.92
CA THR A 265 26.05 -6.89 -0.70
C THR A 265 25.63 -7.83 0.42
N ASN A 266 24.34 -7.87 0.77
CA ASN A 266 23.86 -8.66 1.91
C ASN A 266 23.54 -10.13 1.56
N GLY A 267 23.51 -10.48 0.26
CA GLY A 267 23.24 -11.84 -0.19
C GLY A 267 21.79 -12.29 -0.04
N TRP A 268 20.84 -11.36 0.14
CA TRP A 268 19.43 -11.70 0.32
C TRP A 268 18.80 -12.20 -0.97
N CYS A 269 17.65 -12.86 -0.84
CA CYS A 269 16.91 -13.36 -1.99
C CYS A 269 16.31 -12.24 -2.86
N ASP A 270 16.03 -11.09 -2.24
CA ASP A 270 15.41 -9.92 -2.87
C ASP A 270 15.44 -8.73 -1.90
N VAL A 271 14.92 -7.57 -2.32
CA VAL A 271 14.65 -6.45 -1.40
C VAL A 271 13.79 -6.88 -0.21
N ALA A 272 14.09 -6.32 0.97
CA ALA A 272 13.37 -6.61 2.21
C ALA A 272 11.88 -6.24 2.14
N TYR A 273 11.56 -5.08 1.58
CA TYR A 273 10.24 -4.48 1.65
C TYR A 273 9.32 -4.92 0.52
N ALA A 274 8.03 -5.14 0.82
CA ALA A 274 7.05 -5.51 -0.20
C ALA A 274 6.74 -4.32 -1.14
N PHE A 275 6.71 -3.10 -0.59
CA PHE A 275 6.43 -1.89 -1.35
C PHE A 275 7.35 -0.74 -0.95
N PHE A 276 7.49 0.22 -1.86
CA PHE A 276 8.06 1.53 -1.58
C PHE A 276 7.07 2.65 -1.90
N VAL A 277 7.13 3.74 -1.14
CA VAL A 277 6.41 4.97 -1.45
C VAL A 277 7.40 6.14 -1.50
N ASP A 278 7.39 6.88 -2.61
CA ASP A 278 8.24 8.06 -2.79
C ASP A 278 7.54 9.35 -2.31
N ARG A 279 8.31 10.44 -2.16
CA ARG A 279 7.83 11.75 -1.67
C ARG A 279 6.77 12.40 -2.56
N PHE A 280 6.62 11.94 -3.80
CA PHE A 280 5.65 12.43 -4.78
C PHE A 280 4.34 11.64 -4.75
N GLY A 281 4.24 10.63 -3.87
CA GLY A 281 3.08 9.75 -3.75
C GLY A 281 3.08 8.60 -4.75
N GLY A 282 4.22 8.31 -5.36
CA GLY A 282 4.38 7.12 -6.19
C GLY A 282 4.50 5.85 -5.37
N VAL A 283 3.75 4.82 -5.73
CA VAL A 283 3.78 3.50 -5.09
C VAL A 283 4.46 2.50 -6.02
N TRP A 284 5.43 1.76 -5.50
CA TRP A 284 6.28 0.85 -6.27
C TRP A 284 6.26 -0.54 -5.66
N GLU A 285 6.09 -1.56 -6.48
CA GLU A 285 6.35 -2.94 -6.09
C GLU A 285 7.85 -3.10 -5.79
N GLY A 286 8.18 -3.49 -4.56
CA GLY A 286 9.53 -3.88 -4.17
C GLY A 286 9.73 -5.36 -4.43
N ARG A 287 9.45 -6.16 -3.40
CA ARG A 287 9.64 -7.62 -3.40
C ARG A 287 8.75 -8.31 -4.44
N GLN A 288 9.34 -9.23 -5.21
CA GLN A 288 8.73 -9.79 -6.40
C GLN A 288 7.44 -10.55 -6.07
N GLY A 289 6.32 -10.15 -6.69
CA GLY A 289 5.00 -10.76 -6.48
C GLY A 289 4.28 -10.24 -5.23
N GLY A 290 4.75 -9.16 -4.62
CA GLY A 290 4.19 -8.59 -3.39
C GLY A 290 2.87 -7.84 -3.56
N ILE A 291 2.48 -7.49 -4.80
CA ILE A 291 1.28 -6.68 -5.08
C ILE A 291 0.01 -7.35 -4.52
N ASP A 292 -0.28 -8.55 -4.99
CA ASP A 292 -1.47 -9.33 -4.63
C ASP A 292 -1.17 -10.36 -3.54
N LYS A 293 0.02 -10.99 -3.54
CA LYS A 293 0.35 -12.08 -2.60
C LYS A 293 1.03 -11.60 -1.33
N ALA A 294 0.84 -12.32 -0.23
CA ALA A 294 1.57 -12.11 1.02
C ALA A 294 2.96 -12.74 0.93
N ILE A 295 3.86 -12.17 0.13
CA ILE A 295 5.24 -12.67 0.02
C ILE A 295 6.00 -12.35 1.30
N MET A 296 6.59 -13.38 1.92
CA MET A 296 7.42 -13.25 3.12
C MET A 296 8.58 -12.31 2.83
N GLY A 297 8.65 -11.22 3.61
CA GLY A 297 9.64 -10.16 3.49
C GLY A 297 10.98 -10.47 4.14
N GLY A 298 11.78 -9.43 4.33
CA GLY A 298 13.00 -9.46 5.13
C GLY A 298 13.22 -8.13 5.86
N HIS A 299 12.12 -7.47 6.23
CA HIS A 299 12.08 -6.09 6.71
C HIS A 299 11.96 -5.96 8.23
N THR A 300 11.50 -6.99 8.92
CA THR A 300 11.30 -6.95 10.37
C THR A 300 11.71 -8.28 10.95
N TYR A 301 12.98 -8.38 11.35
CA TYR A 301 13.57 -9.63 11.78
C TYR A 301 12.67 -10.32 12.83
N GLY A 302 12.46 -11.62 12.72
CA GLY A 302 11.63 -12.41 13.63
C GLY A 302 10.11 -12.28 13.43
N PHE A 303 9.64 -11.29 12.66
CA PHE A 303 8.21 -11.06 12.41
C PHE A 303 7.84 -11.09 10.91
N ASN A 304 8.82 -11.30 10.03
CA ASN A 304 8.64 -11.35 8.57
C ASN A 304 7.63 -12.42 8.12
N SER A 305 7.40 -13.45 8.94
CA SER A 305 6.49 -14.56 8.61
C SER A 305 5.01 -14.27 8.89
N ASP A 306 4.69 -13.17 9.54
CA ASP A 306 3.30 -12.75 9.83
C ASP A 306 2.99 -11.37 9.23
N THR A 307 3.98 -10.69 8.63
CA THR A 307 3.88 -9.27 8.27
C THR A 307 4.30 -8.98 6.84
N THR A 308 3.70 -7.93 6.27
CA THR A 308 4.14 -7.28 5.03
C THR A 308 4.63 -5.87 5.34
N SER A 309 5.11 -5.12 4.35
CA SER A 309 5.72 -3.82 4.60
C SER A 309 5.52 -2.80 3.49
N VAL A 310 5.65 -1.54 3.89
CA VAL A 310 5.90 -0.41 3.00
C VAL A 310 7.06 0.39 3.55
N ALA A 311 8.06 0.67 2.72
CA ALA A 311 9.14 1.59 3.04
C ALA A 311 8.91 2.95 2.36
N GLN A 312 8.85 4.01 3.16
CA GLN A 312 8.84 5.38 2.69
C GLN A 312 10.27 5.81 2.38
N ILE A 313 10.54 6.20 1.12
CA ILE A 313 11.88 6.57 0.67
C ILE A 313 12.26 7.93 1.28
N GLY A 314 13.17 7.91 2.25
CA GLY A 314 13.63 9.09 2.98
C GLY A 314 14.04 8.78 4.43
N HIS A 315 14.26 9.84 5.21
CA HIS A 315 14.61 9.80 6.63
C HIS A 315 13.73 10.79 7.41
N PHE A 316 12.85 10.27 8.27
CA PHE A 316 11.72 11.00 8.84
C PHE A 316 11.81 11.24 10.36
N ASP A 317 13.00 11.12 10.96
CA ASP A 317 13.22 11.61 12.33
C ASP A 317 13.30 13.14 12.36
N LYS A 318 13.87 13.76 11.32
CA LYS A 318 13.98 15.23 11.19
C LYS A 318 13.02 15.83 10.17
N GLN A 319 12.77 15.13 9.06
CA GLN A 319 11.91 15.64 8.01
C GLN A 319 10.46 15.27 8.25
N ALA A 320 9.57 16.24 7.99
CA ALA A 320 8.15 15.98 7.89
C ALA A 320 7.87 14.99 6.74
N THR A 321 7.02 14.00 7.01
CA THR A 321 6.54 13.08 5.98
C THR A 321 5.66 13.83 4.97
N PRO A 322 6.01 13.86 3.67
CA PRO A 322 5.21 14.56 2.67
C PRO A 322 3.77 14.04 2.61
N TRP A 323 2.78 14.93 2.53
CA TRP A 323 1.38 14.51 2.46
C TRP A 323 1.07 13.57 1.29
N ALA A 324 1.69 13.80 0.12
CA ALA A 324 1.52 12.93 -1.04
C ALA A 324 1.97 11.48 -0.73
N MET A 325 3.05 11.33 0.02
CA MET A 325 3.54 10.04 0.52
C MET A 325 2.56 9.44 1.54
N THR A 326 2.11 10.20 2.55
CA THR A 326 1.11 9.72 3.53
C THR A 326 -0.19 9.29 2.86
N ALA A 327 -0.69 10.05 1.89
CA ALA A 327 -1.90 9.74 1.14
C ALA A 327 -1.73 8.48 0.27
N ALA A 328 -0.57 8.28 -0.34
CA ALA A 328 -0.25 7.07 -1.11
C ALA A 328 -0.09 5.85 -0.19
N THR A 329 0.57 5.99 0.96
CA THR A 329 0.67 4.95 1.99
C THR A 329 -0.72 4.54 2.48
N ARG A 330 -1.63 5.49 2.75
CA ARG A 330 -3.02 5.18 3.11
C ARG A 330 -3.72 4.31 2.05
N GLN A 331 -3.62 4.71 0.78
CA GLN A 331 -4.24 3.96 -0.31
C GLN A 331 -3.69 2.54 -0.39
N LEU A 332 -2.36 2.38 -0.26
CA LEU A 332 -1.71 1.08 -0.31
C LEU A 332 -2.08 0.19 0.88
N VAL A 333 -2.10 0.75 2.09
CA VAL A 333 -2.50 0.03 3.32
C VAL A 333 -3.93 -0.48 3.19
N GLY A 334 -4.88 0.38 2.77
CA GLY A 334 -6.27 -0.03 2.56
C GLY A 334 -6.43 -1.10 1.48
N TRP A 335 -5.64 -1.03 0.41
CA TRP A 335 -5.61 -2.05 -0.65
C TRP A 335 -5.11 -3.38 -0.09
N LYS A 336 -3.89 -3.39 0.45
CA LYS A 336 -3.20 -4.62 0.81
C LYS A 336 -3.91 -5.35 1.94
N LEU A 337 -4.28 -4.63 2.99
CA LEU A 337 -5.00 -5.21 4.12
C LEU A 337 -6.42 -5.65 3.74
N GLY A 338 -7.09 -4.90 2.85
CA GLY A 338 -8.40 -5.27 2.32
C GLY A 338 -8.38 -6.60 1.55
N LEU A 339 -7.33 -6.88 0.76
CA LEU A 339 -7.18 -8.17 0.07
C LEU A 339 -7.06 -9.36 1.03
N HIS A 340 -6.66 -9.11 2.27
CA HIS A 340 -6.44 -10.12 3.31
C HIS A 340 -7.49 -10.05 4.43
N GLY A 341 -8.55 -9.25 4.26
CA GLY A 341 -9.64 -9.14 5.23
C GLY A 341 -9.19 -8.69 6.63
N LEU A 342 -8.24 -7.75 6.70
CA LEU A 342 -7.72 -7.18 7.94
C LEU A 342 -8.23 -5.75 8.15
N ASP A 343 -8.66 -5.42 9.37
CA ASP A 343 -9.06 -4.06 9.74
C ASP A 343 -7.80 -3.20 9.98
N PRO A 344 -7.53 -2.15 9.18
CA PRO A 344 -6.35 -1.30 9.37
C PRO A 344 -6.30 -0.61 10.74
N ALA A 345 -7.44 -0.42 11.40
CA ALA A 345 -7.50 0.14 12.76
C ALA A 345 -7.51 -0.92 13.87
N GLY A 346 -7.50 -2.20 13.51
CA GLY A 346 -7.53 -3.30 14.44
C GLY A 346 -6.19 -3.59 15.12
N THR A 347 -6.23 -4.55 16.03
CA THR A 347 -5.07 -5.14 16.68
C THR A 347 -5.07 -6.64 16.45
N THR A 348 -3.90 -7.23 16.31
CA THR A 348 -3.64 -8.65 16.08
C THR A 348 -2.48 -9.11 16.98
N THR A 349 -1.94 -10.30 16.72
CA THR A 349 -0.68 -10.78 17.28
C THR A 349 0.29 -11.22 16.18
N ALA A 350 1.57 -10.91 16.34
CA ALA A 350 2.63 -11.44 15.51
C ALA A 350 3.58 -12.28 16.38
N THR A 351 4.02 -13.43 15.89
CA THR A 351 4.85 -14.35 16.68
C THR A 351 6.30 -13.90 16.63
N ASN A 352 6.91 -13.68 17.80
CA ASN A 352 8.34 -13.37 17.90
C ASN A 352 9.17 -14.60 17.51
N ARG A 353 9.83 -14.57 16.35
CA ARG A 353 10.76 -15.63 15.90
C ARG A 353 12.21 -15.14 15.80
N SER A 354 12.56 -14.14 16.60
CA SER A 354 13.90 -13.53 16.62
C SER A 354 14.99 -14.42 17.22
N GLY A 355 14.63 -15.53 17.89
CA GLY A 355 15.55 -16.36 18.66
C GLY A 355 15.89 -15.80 20.04
N SER A 356 15.33 -14.65 20.43
CA SER A 356 15.50 -14.02 21.74
C SER A 356 14.16 -13.48 22.27
N THR A 357 14.15 -12.98 23.51
CA THR A 357 12.98 -12.29 24.09
C THR A 357 12.95 -10.85 23.58
N PHE A 358 11.80 -10.41 23.05
CA PHE A 358 11.57 -9.02 22.63
C PHE A 358 10.52 -8.38 23.54
N ARG A 359 10.87 -7.30 24.25
CA ARG A 359 9.97 -6.56 25.18
C ARG A 359 9.13 -7.46 26.08
N GLY A 360 9.76 -8.50 26.64
CA GLY A 360 9.11 -9.47 27.53
C GLY A 360 8.35 -10.59 26.82
N THR A 361 8.20 -10.57 25.49
CA THR A 361 7.65 -11.66 24.67
C THR A 361 8.75 -12.68 24.34
N PRO A 362 8.69 -13.92 24.87
CA PRO A 362 9.68 -14.95 24.57
C PRO A 362 9.70 -15.35 23.09
N ASN A 363 10.81 -15.92 22.63
CA ASN A 363 10.87 -16.54 21.31
C ASN A 363 9.80 -17.65 21.16
N GLY A 364 9.06 -17.63 20.06
CA GLY A 364 7.93 -18.50 19.77
C GLY A 364 6.59 -18.05 20.36
N ALA A 365 6.56 -16.98 21.15
CA ALA A 365 5.32 -16.43 21.71
C ALA A 365 4.72 -15.31 20.86
N GLU A 366 3.42 -15.11 21.01
CA GLU A 366 2.66 -14.04 20.35
C GLU A 366 2.90 -12.67 21.00
N HIS A 367 3.17 -11.66 20.19
CA HIS A 367 3.34 -10.26 20.57
C HIS A 367 2.12 -9.44 20.10
N PRO A 368 1.43 -8.70 20.99
CA PRO A 368 0.35 -7.81 20.61
C PRO A 368 0.82 -6.77 19.58
N THR A 369 0.12 -6.64 18.47
CA THR A 369 0.57 -5.87 17.31
C THR A 369 -0.60 -5.10 16.69
N PRO A 370 -0.56 -3.76 16.62
CA PRO A 370 -1.48 -3.02 15.74
C PRO A 370 -1.40 -3.53 14.30
N VAL A 371 -2.53 -3.69 13.61
CA VAL A 371 -2.53 -4.21 12.23
C VAL A 371 -1.70 -3.33 11.28
N VAL A 372 -1.69 -2.01 11.52
CA VAL A 372 -0.74 -1.08 10.89
C VAL A 372 0.25 -0.65 11.97
N SER A 373 1.50 -1.06 11.83
CA SER A 373 2.56 -0.82 12.83
C SER A 373 3.74 -0.08 12.24
N GLY A 374 4.48 0.67 13.06
CA GLY A 374 5.81 1.13 12.71
C GLY A 374 6.84 0.02 12.96
N HIS A 375 8.00 0.07 12.33
CA HIS A 375 9.05 -0.93 12.60
C HIS A 375 9.42 -1.00 14.09
N ARG A 376 9.52 0.16 14.76
CA ARG A 376 9.77 0.29 16.21
C ARG A 376 8.73 -0.35 17.14
N ASP A 377 7.57 -0.73 16.62
CA ASP A 377 6.57 -1.50 17.40
C ASP A 377 7.02 -2.96 17.58
N LEU A 378 7.85 -3.48 16.66
CA LEU A 378 8.21 -4.89 16.58
C LEU A 378 9.70 -5.17 16.74
N ARG A 379 10.58 -4.16 16.61
CA ARG A 379 12.03 -4.25 16.88
C ARG A 379 12.54 -2.98 17.53
N ASP A 380 13.75 -3.06 18.10
CA ASP A 380 14.40 -1.92 18.74
C ASP A 380 15.16 -1.11 17.68
N THR A 381 14.46 -0.14 17.09
CA THR A 381 14.93 0.70 15.98
C THR A 381 14.22 2.06 16.02
N ALA A 382 14.85 3.10 15.46
CA ALA A 382 14.22 4.39 15.23
C ALA A 382 13.21 4.35 14.05
N CYS A 383 13.32 3.39 13.13
CA CYS A 383 12.44 3.27 11.97
C CYS A 383 10.95 3.16 12.39
N PRO A 384 10.00 3.87 11.74
CA PRO A 384 10.09 4.64 10.48
C PRO A 384 10.50 6.11 10.66
N GLY A 385 11.02 6.47 11.82
CA GLY A 385 11.30 7.83 12.23
C GLY A 385 10.07 8.53 12.82
N GLN A 386 10.30 9.50 13.70
CA GLN A 386 9.25 10.10 14.53
C GLN A 386 8.10 10.71 13.72
N ASN A 387 8.40 11.52 12.70
CA ASN A 387 7.36 12.20 11.91
C ASN A 387 6.48 11.22 11.15
N THR A 388 7.04 10.12 10.63
CA THR A 388 6.23 9.05 10.01
C THR A 388 5.45 8.27 11.05
N TYR A 389 6.05 7.98 12.21
CA TYR A 389 5.39 7.26 13.29
C TYR A 389 4.13 8.00 13.78
N ASP A 390 4.18 9.33 13.86
CA ASP A 390 3.04 10.18 14.23
C ASP A 390 1.89 10.14 13.20
N THR A 391 2.14 9.67 11.98
CA THR A 391 1.08 9.46 10.98
C THR A 391 0.32 8.14 11.14
N LEU A 392 0.83 7.18 11.94
CA LEU A 392 0.21 5.85 12.06
C LEU A 392 -1.26 5.88 12.52
N PRO A 393 -1.69 6.71 13.49
CA PRO A 393 -3.10 6.83 13.84
C PRO A 393 -3.98 7.28 12.66
N TYR A 394 -3.49 8.22 11.85
CA TYR A 394 -4.18 8.66 10.62
C TYR A 394 -4.27 7.50 9.60
N LEU A 395 -3.18 6.78 9.38
CA LEU A 395 -3.15 5.64 8.45
C LEU A 395 -4.12 4.53 8.87
N ARG A 396 -4.14 4.18 10.17
CA ARG A 396 -5.08 3.21 10.76
C ARG A 396 -6.53 3.59 10.48
N ALA A 397 -6.91 4.82 10.83
CA ALA A 397 -8.29 5.28 10.69
C ALA A 397 -8.73 5.40 9.22
N GLN A 398 -7.90 6.04 8.38
CA GLN A 398 -8.32 6.44 7.03
C GLN A 398 -8.16 5.32 6.00
N SER A 399 -7.37 4.29 6.29
CA SER A 399 -7.24 3.12 5.40
C SER A 399 -8.44 2.17 5.48
N ARG A 400 -9.30 2.29 6.51
CA ARG A 400 -10.57 1.54 6.62
C ARG A 400 -11.46 1.75 5.40
N ILE A 401 -11.50 2.97 4.85
CA ILE A 401 -12.26 3.29 3.63
C ILE A 401 -11.79 2.42 2.46
N GLY A 402 -10.47 2.25 2.31
CA GLY A 402 -9.87 1.38 1.31
C GLY A 402 -10.24 -0.09 1.51
N ALA A 403 -10.09 -0.61 2.73
CA ALA A 403 -10.47 -1.99 3.04
C ALA A 403 -11.97 -2.24 2.76
N HIS A 404 -12.85 -1.28 3.10
CA HIS A 404 -14.29 -1.34 2.79
C HIS A 404 -14.54 -1.37 1.28
N VAL A 405 -13.80 -0.59 0.49
CA VAL A 405 -13.89 -0.59 -0.97
C VAL A 405 -13.50 -1.95 -1.57
N VAL A 406 -12.49 -2.62 -1.02
CA VAL A 406 -12.14 -3.99 -1.45
C VAL A 406 -13.29 -4.95 -1.17
N ALA A 407 -13.86 -4.91 0.05
CA ALA A 407 -15.00 -5.75 0.45
C ALA A 407 -16.25 -5.52 -0.42
N LEU A 408 -16.57 -4.25 -0.75
CA LEU A 408 -17.65 -3.91 -1.67
C LEU A 408 -17.42 -4.50 -3.05
N HIS A 409 -16.19 -4.38 -3.57
CA HIS A 409 -15.86 -4.90 -4.89
C HIS A 409 -15.97 -6.42 -4.92
N GLU A 410 -15.47 -7.12 -3.91
CA GLU A 410 -15.62 -8.56 -3.80
C GLU A 410 -17.09 -8.98 -3.75
N THR A 411 -17.90 -8.28 -2.96
CA THR A 411 -19.34 -8.57 -2.81
C THR A 411 -20.11 -8.36 -4.12
N PHE A 412 -19.93 -7.23 -4.79
CA PHE A 412 -20.67 -6.93 -6.01
C PHE A 412 -20.08 -7.62 -7.23
N MET A 413 -18.76 -7.64 -7.41
CA MET A 413 -18.14 -8.19 -8.61
C MET A 413 -17.86 -9.70 -8.52
N ARG A 414 -18.02 -10.31 -7.33
CA ARG A 414 -17.59 -11.68 -7.02
C ARG A 414 -16.10 -11.92 -7.33
N ALA A 415 -15.29 -10.87 -7.18
CA ALA A 415 -13.86 -10.86 -7.47
C ALA A 415 -13.17 -9.72 -6.71
N LEU A 416 -11.92 -9.93 -6.31
CA LEU A 416 -11.08 -8.87 -5.77
C LEU A 416 -10.77 -7.82 -6.87
N PRO A 417 -10.69 -6.52 -6.53
CA PRO A 417 -10.34 -5.49 -7.50
C PRO A 417 -8.90 -5.66 -7.95
N SER A 418 -8.56 -5.19 -9.16
CA SER A 418 -7.18 -4.84 -9.53
C SER A 418 -6.76 -3.51 -8.87
N PRO A 419 -5.44 -3.18 -8.79
CA PRO A 419 -4.98 -1.93 -8.18
C PRO A 419 -5.64 -0.67 -8.77
N ASP A 420 -5.87 -0.66 -10.09
CA ASP A 420 -6.50 0.48 -10.76
C ASP A 420 -8.02 0.53 -10.57
N GLN A 421 -8.71 -0.62 -10.54
CA GLN A 421 -10.12 -0.66 -10.17
C GLN A 421 -10.33 -0.15 -8.75
N TYR A 422 -9.51 -0.62 -7.81
CA TYR A 422 -9.51 -0.16 -6.42
C TYR A 422 -9.32 1.35 -6.34
N ARG A 423 -8.29 1.91 -6.99
CA ARG A 423 -8.03 3.35 -6.93
C ARG A 423 -9.21 4.19 -7.45
N ARG A 424 -9.87 3.75 -8.53
CA ARG A 424 -11.06 4.42 -9.05
C ARG A 424 -12.21 4.43 -8.05
N TRP A 425 -12.47 3.29 -7.41
CA TRP A 425 -13.54 3.19 -6.41
C TRP A 425 -13.23 3.90 -5.10
N LEU A 426 -11.97 3.87 -4.66
CA LEU A 426 -11.51 4.62 -3.50
C LEU A 426 -11.66 6.13 -3.73
N SER A 427 -11.28 6.63 -4.91
CA SER A 427 -11.50 8.04 -5.28
C SER A 427 -12.98 8.42 -5.25
N ARG A 428 -13.87 7.54 -5.73
CA ARG A 428 -15.33 7.74 -5.61
C ARG A 428 -15.75 7.79 -4.14
N ALA A 429 -15.24 6.90 -3.30
CA ALA A 429 -15.56 6.84 -1.87
C ALA A 429 -15.06 8.07 -1.10
N ASP A 430 -13.85 8.56 -1.38
CA ASP A 430 -13.28 9.73 -0.72
C ASP A 430 -14.01 11.03 -1.11
N ASN A 431 -14.43 11.17 -2.38
CA ASN A 431 -15.07 12.39 -2.87
C ASN A 431 -16.59 12.43 -2.60
N ASP A 432 -17.28 11.30 -2.79
CA ASP A 432 -18.75 11.23 -2.77
C ASP A 432 -19.29 10.37 -1.61
N GLY A 433 -18.41 9.74 -0.82
CA GLY A 433 -18.75 8.81 0.26
C GLY A 433 -18.89 7.34 -0.17
N LEU A 434 -18.76 6.43 0.79
CA LEU A 434 -18.87 4.97 0.56
C LEU A 434 -20.19 4.56 -0.13
N ARG A 435 -21.29 5.25 0.16
CA ARG A 435 -22.59 4.99 -0.49
C ARG A 435 -22.53 5.21 -2.00
N ALA A 436 -21.79 6.23 -2.46
CA ALA A 436 -21.63 6.49 -3.88
C ALA A 436 -20.78 5.42 -4.58
N ALA A 437 -19.72 4.93 -3.90
CA ALA A 437 -18.93 3.80 -4.38
C ALA A 437 -19.76 2.52 -4.47
N ALA A 438 -20.47 2.15 -3.38
CA ALA A 438 -21.36 0.98 -3.35
C ALA A 438 -22.46 1.06 -4.42
N THR A 439 -23.12 2.22 -4.55
CA THR A 439 -24.14 2.44 -5.58
C THR A 439 -23.56 2.34 -6.99
N GLY A 440 -22.35 2.88 -7.22
CA GLY A 440 -21.68 2.79 -8.50
C GLY A 440 -21.32 1.36 -8.89
N MET A 441 -20.83 0.54 -7.95
CA MET A 441 -20.56 -0.87 -8.19
C MET A 441 -21.84 -1.67 -8.45
N ALA A 442 -22.83 -1.52 -7.56
CA ALA A 442 -24.10 -2.24 -7.59
C ALA A 442 -25.02 -1.83 -8.75
N ARG A 443 -24.68 -0.78 -9.51
CA ARG A 443 -25.40 -0.37 -10.72
C ARG A 443 -24.51 -0.40 -11.97
N SER A 444 -23.32 -1.00 -11.86
CA SER A 444 -22.43 -1.17 -13.00
C SER A 444 -22.95 -2.22 -13.97
N GLU A 445 -22.57 -2.08 -15.24
CA GLU A 445 -22.79 -3.11 -16.25
C GLU A 445 -22.12 -4.44 -15.86
N THR A 446 -20.95 -4.39 -15.24
CA THR A 446 -20.24 -5.57 -14.72
C THR A 446 -21.09 -6.34 -13.72
N TYR A 447 -21.64 -5.67 -12.70
CA TYR A 447 -22.51 -6.34 -11.73
C TYR A 447 -23.81 -6.84 -12.34
N SER A 448 -24.40 -6.04 -13.24
CA SER A 448 -25.58 -6.46 -14.01
C SER A 448 -25.30 -7.76 -14.78
N GLY A 449 -24.12 -7.88 -15.38
CA GLY A 449 -23.66 -9.09 -16.05
C GLY A 449 -23.50 -10.28 -15.11
N VAL A 450 -22.98 -10.07 -13.90
CA VAL A 450 -22.90 -11.12 -12.85
C VAL A 450 -24.28 -11.64 -12.47
N ILE A 451 -25.26 -10.75 -12.29
CA ILE A 451 -26.64 -11.17 -11.96
C ILE A 451 -27.28 -11.92 -13.13
N ILE A 452 -27.08 -11.46 -14.36
CA ILE A 452 -27.62 -12.13 -15.55
C ILE A 452 -27.05 -13.53 -15.71
N ASP A 453 -25.73 -13.70 -15.58
CA ASP A 453 -25.09 -15.03 -15.65
C ASP A 453 -25.66 -15.98 -14.59
N ASP A 454 -25.84 -15.46 -13.37
CA ASP A 454 -26.42 -16.20 -12.25
C ASP A 454 -27.89 -16.58 -12.48
N LEU A 455 -28.70 -15.72 -13.11
CA LEU A 455 -30.07 -16.04 -13.52
C LEU A 455 -30.11 -17.13 -14.60
N TYR A 456 -29.25 -17.06 -15.61
CA TYR A 456 -29.11 -18.12 -16.62
C TYR A 456 -28.75 -19.45 -15.96
N GLN A 457 -27.77 -19.45 -15.06
CA GLN A 457 -27.30 -20.67 -14.41
C GLN A 457 -28.35 -21.24 -13.44
N ARG A 458 -28.93 -20.43 -12.56
CA ARG A 458 -29.87 -20.90 -11.53
C ARG A 458 -31.27 -21.20 -12.05
N VAL A 459 -31.77 -20.39 -13.00
CA VAL A 459 -33.14 -20.54 -13.50
C VAL A 459 -33.19 -21.45 -14.73
N LEU A 460 -32.26 -21.27 -15.66
CA LEU A 460 -32.23 -22.03 -16.91
C LEU A 460 -31.20 -23.16 -16.91
N GLY A 461 -30.35 -23.31 -15.89
CA GLY A 461 -29.41 -24.44 -15.81
C GLY A 461 -28.39 -24.48 -16.95
N ARG A 462 -28.01 -23.32 -17.50
CA ARG A 462 -27.01 -23.16 -18.56
C ARG A 462 -26.31 -21.81 -18.44
N SER A 463 -25.13 -21.67 -19.03
CA SER A 463 -24.47 -20.37 -19.16
C SER A 463 -25.22 -19.44 -20.11
N ALA A 464 -25.09 -18.14 -19.88
CA ALA A 464 -25.56 -17.12 -20.81
C ALA A 464 -24.77 -17.18 -22.11
N GLU A 465 -25.46 -17.14 -23.24
CA GLU A 465 -24.85 -16.82 -24.54
C GLU A 465 -24.58 -15.31 -24.60
N GLN A 466 -23.55 -14.89 -25.34
CA GLN A 466 -23.16 -13.48 -25.42
C GLN A 466 -24.32 -12.58 -25.88
N GLU A 467 -25.02 -12.95 -26.96
CA GLU A 467 -26.17 -12.18 -27.48
C GLU A 467 -27.31 -12.09 -26.45
N GLY A 468 -27.58 -13.18 -25.72
CA GLY A 468 -28.60 -13.20 -24.67
C GLY A 468 -28.23 -12.31 -23.50
N LYS A 469 -26.95 -12.33 -23.09
CA LYS A 469 -26.43 -11.45 -22.03
C LYS A 469 -26.51 -9.99 -22.44
N ASP A 470 -26.09 -9.65 -23.66
CA ASP A 470 -26.12 -8.29 -24.19
C ASP A 470 -27.55 -7.75 -24.27
N TYR A 471 -28.52 -8.58 -24.66
CA TYR A 471 -29.94 -8.23 -24.63
C TYR A 471 -30.38 -7.81 -23.22
N TRP A 472 -30.10 -8.62 -22.20
CA TRP A 472 -30.52 -8.32 -20.82
C TRP A 472 -29.78 -7.11 -20.24
N LEU A 473 -28.49 -6.92 -20.58
CA LEU A 473 -27.75 -5.72 -20.23
C LEU A 473 -28.40 -4.47 -20.83
N GLY A 474 -28.83 -4.52 -22.10
CA GLY A 474 -29.58 -3.44 -22.75
C GLY A 474 -30.93 -3.18 -22.08
N VAL A 475 -31.63 -4.23 -21.64
CA VAL A 475 -32.88 -4.10 -20.86
C VAL A 475 -32.63 -3.37 -19.55
N LEU A 476 -31.60 -3.76 -18.77
CA LEU A 476 -31.25 -3.07 -17.52
C LEU A 476 -30.79 -1.62 -17.76
N ALA A 477 -30.03 -1.38 -18.83
CA ALA A 477 -29.60 -0.04 -19.22
C ALA A 477 -30.77 0.89 -19.59
N SER A 478 -31.91 0.34 -20.04
CA SER A 478 -33.14 1.11 -20.29
C SER A 478 -33.92 1.51 -19.02
N GLY A 479 -33.45 1.11 -17.84
CA GLY A 479 -34.06 1.43 -16.55
C GLY A 479 -35.06 0.38 -16.05
N VAL A 480 -35.16 -0.77 -16.72
CA VAL A 480 -35.93 -1.91 -16.22
C VAL A 480 -35.26 -2.47 -14.96
N ARG A 481 -36.05 -2.76 -13.93
CA ARG A 481 -35.53 -3.30 -12.66
C ARG A 481 -35.10 -4.75 -12.81
N ILE A 482 -34.09 -5.16 -12.05
CA ILE A 482 -33.60 -6.54 -12.05
C ILE A 482 -34.68 -7.57 -11.70
N GLU A 483 -35.66 -7.16 -10.90
CA GLU A 483 -36.81 -8.00 -10.53
C GLU A 483 -37.66 -8.36 -11.75
N THR A 484 -37.86 -7.41 -12.66
CA THR A 484 -38.58 -7.64 -13.92
C THR A 484 -37.81 -8.58 -14.83
N VAL A 485 -36.47 -8.47 -14.83
CA VAL A 485 -35.60 -9.44 -15.52
C VAL A 485 -35.78 -10.83 -14.91
N GLY A 486 -35.68 -10.97 -13.59
CA GLY A 486 -35.91 -12.24 -12.89
C GLY A 486 -37.28 -12.87 -13.20
N ILE A 487 -38.36 -12.08 -13.14
CA ILE A 487 -39.71 -12.51 -13.55
C ILE A 487 -39.73 -12.99 -15.00
N SER A 488 -39.02 -12.31 -15.90
CA SER A 488 -38.94 -12.70 -17.30
C SER A 488 -38.23 -14.02 -17.52
N PHE A 489 -37.20 -14.34 -16.71
CA PHE A 489 -36.54 -15.66 -16.74
C PHE A 489 -37.49 -16.77 -16.29
N TYR A 490 -38.12 -16.64 -15.11
CA TYR A 490 -39.05 -17.62 -14.58
C TYR A 490 -40.33 -17.75 -15.42
N GLY A 491 -40.78 -16.67 -16.06
CA GLY A 491 -41.95 -16.65 -16.93
C GLY A 491 -41.67 -17.00 -18.38
N SER A 492 -40.40 -17.25 -18.75
CA SER A 492 -40.00 -17.47 -20.14
C SER A 492 -40.60 -18.75 -20.73
N LYS A 493 -40.78 -18.75 -22.05
CA LYS A 493 -41.16 -19.96 -22.79
C LYS A 493 -40.13 -21.07 -22.58
N GLU A 494 -38.84 -20.74 -22.58
CA GLU A 494 -37.76 -21.69 -22.35
C GLU A 494 -37.91 -22.38 -20.99
N TYR A 495 -38.10 -21.62 -19.91
CA TYR A 495 -38.28 -22.19 -18.58
C TYR A 495 -39.53 -23.07 -18.51
N PHE A 496 -40.66 -22.61 -19.07
CA PHE A 496 -41.91 -23.37 -19.13
C PHE A 496 -41.75 -24.72 -19.87
N ASP A 497 -41.13 -24.70 -21.06
CA ASP A 497 -40.90 -25.89 -21.88
C ASP A 497 -39.97 -26.87 -21.16
N ARG A 498 -38.90 -26.38 -20.52
CA ARG A 498 -37.95 -27.21 -19.77
C ARG A 498 -38.58 -27.93 -18.57
N LYS A 499 -39.58 -27.32 -17.93
CA LYS A 499 -40.32 -27.98 -16.85
C LYS A 499 -41.32 -29.02 -17.36
N GLY A 500 -41.77 -28.92 -18.60
CA GLY A 500 -42.65 -29.93 -19.21
C GLY A 500 -44.14 -29.64 -19.07
N GLY A 501 -44.53 -28.36 -19.03
CA GLY A 501 -45.93 -27.92 -19.06
C GLY A 501 -46.42 -27.29 -17.75
N ALA A 502 -47.74 -27.03 -17.68
CA ALA A 502 -48.33 -26.16 -16.65
C ALA A 502 -48.11 -26.64 -15.20
N GLU A 503 -48.36 -27.91 -14.90
CA GLU A 503 -48.23 -28.42 -13.52
C GLU A 503 -46.76 -28.45 -13.04
N PRO A 504 -45.81 -29.08 -13.77
CA PRO A 504 -44.40 -29.03 -13.39
C PRO A 504 -43.83 -27.61 -13.30
N PHE A 505 -44.27 -26.72 -14.19
CA PHE A 505 -43.91 -25.30 -14.15
C PHE A 505 -44.34 -24.66 -12.83
N VAL A 506 -45.62 -24.77 -12.45
CA VAL A 506 -46.13 -24.18 -11.20
C VAL A 506 -45.43 -24.79 -9.98
N ARG A 507 -45.26 -26.12 -9.92
CA ARG A 507 -44.50 -26.78 -8.83
C ARG A 507 -43.09 -26.20 -8.70
N SER A 508 -42.42 -25.98 -9.83
CA SER A 508 -41.08 -25.39 -9.82
C SER A 508 -41.06 -23.95 -9.31
N LEU A 509 -42.14 -23.16 -9.47
CA LEU A 509 -42.22 -21.82 -8.90
C LEU A 509 -42.37 -21.88 -7.37
N TYR A 510 -43.17 -22.81 -6.85
CA TYR A 510 -43.22 -23.07 -5.40
C TYR A 510 -41.85 -23.45 -4.84
N GLU A 511 -41.14 -24.37 -5.50
CA GLU A 511 -39.84 -24.84 -5.04
C GLU A 511 -38.75 -23.75 -5.12
N ASN A 512 -38.68 -23.01 -6.22
CA ASN A 512 -37.54 -22.12 -6.49
C ASN A 512 -37.77 -20.66 -6.07
N LEU A 513 -39.02 -20.21 -5.92
CA LEU A 513 -39.34 -18.85 -5.48
C LEU A 513 -39.86 -18.79 -4.05
N LEU A 514 -40.50 -19.85 -3.55
CA LEU A 514 -41.12 -19.94 -2.22
C LEU A 514 -40.49 -21.00 -1.32
N PHE A 515 -39.52 -21.78 -1.83
CA PHE A 515 -38.73 -22.75 -1.06
C PHE A 515 -39.57 -23.78 -0.29
N ARG A 516 -40.72 -24.16 -0.86
CA ARG A 516 -41.60 -25.17 -0.30
C ARG A 516 -42.34 -25.95 -1.38
N GLU A 517 -42.98 -27.03 -0.97
CA GLU A 517 -43.90 -27.76 -1.83
C GLU A 517 -45.21 -27.00 -2.06
N ALA A 518 -45.79 -27.21 -3.25
CA ALA A 518 -47.10 -26.69 -3.60
C ALA A 518 -48.19 -27.38 -2.79
N ASP A 519 -49.08 -26.60 -2.16
CA ASP A 519 -50.33 -27.15 -1.65
C ASP A 519 -51.28 -27.46 -2.81
N GLN A 520 -52.07 -28.53 -2.69
CA GLN A 520 -52.87 -29.02 -3.82
C GLN A 520 -53.87 -27.97 -4.33
N LYS A 521 -54.47 -27.16 -3.44
CA LYS A 521 -55.45 -26.14 -3.83
C LYS A 521 -54.81 -25.00 -4.62
N GLY A 522 -53.66 -24.50 -4.15
CA GLY A 522 -52.90 -23.47 -4.83
C GLY A 522 -52.37 -23.96 -6.18
N LEU A 523 -51.88 -25.19 -6.24
CA LEU A 523 -51.44 -25.83 -7.48
C LEU A 523 -52.59 -25.90 -8.51
N ASP A 524 -53.74 -26.45 -8.12
CA ASP A 524 -54.91 -26.58 -9.00
C ASP A 524 -55.37 -25.21 -9.54
N TYR A 525 -55.35 -24.18 -8.69
CA TYR A 525 -55.69 -22.82 -9.08
C TYR A 525 -54.76 -22.28 -10.18
N TRP A 526 -53.45 -22.29 -9.94
CA TRP A 526 -52.47 -21.72 -10.88
C TRP A 526 -52.37 -22.52 -12.18
N VAL A 527 -52.44 -23.85 -12.09
CA VAL A 527 -52.50 -24.73 -13.27
C VAL A 527 -53.76 -24.46 -14.09
N GLY A 528 -54.91 -24.30 -13.42
CA GLY A 528 -56.17 -23.93 -14.06
C GLY A 528 -56.11 -22.56 -14.75
N MET A 529 -55.40 -21.58 -14.19
CA MET A 529 -55.20 -20.27 -14.83
C MET A 529 -54.45 -20.39 -16.17
N LEU A 530 -53.43 -21.25 -16.25
CA LEU A 530 -52.66 -21.51 -17.47
C LEU A 530 -53.46 -22.33 -18.49
N GLN A 531 -54.07 -23.45 -18.06
CA GLN A 531 -54.81 -24.35 -18.93
C GLN A 531 -56.05 -23.69 -19.55
N ASN A 532 -56.75 -22.86 -18.77
CA ASN A 532 -57.91 -22.11 -19.24
C ASN A 532 -57.54 -20.78 -19.94
N ARG A 533 -56.24 -20.51 -20.15
CA ARG A 533 -55.70 -19.31 -20.80
C ARG A 533 -56.17 -17.99 -20.15
N ARG A 534 -56.39 -18.02 -18.83
CA ARG A 534 -56.70 -16.82 -18.03
C ARG A 534 -55.45 -16.06 -17.58
N ALA A 535 -54.30 -16.73 -17.64
CA ALA A 535 -52.97 -16.17 -17.39
C ALA A 535 -51.96 -16.83 -18.34
N LEU A 536 -50.89 -16.11 -18.65
CA LEU A 536 -49.70 -16.64 -19.31
C LEU A 536 -48.62 -16.99 -18.27
N PRO A 537 -47.60 -17.79 -18.62
CA PRO A 537 -46.50 -18.10 -17.70
C PRO A 537 -45.84 -16.88 -17.03
N PRO A 538 -45.61 -15.74 -17.72
CA PRO A 538 -45.12 -14.51 -17.07
C PRO A 538 -46.05 -13.95 -15.98
N ASP A 539 -47.37 -14.02 -16.17
CA ASP A 539 -48.35 -13.53 -15.18
C ASP A 539 -48.31 -14.38 -13.91
N VAL A 540 -48.21 -15.71 -14.08
CA VAL A 540 -48.07 -16.64 -12.95
C VAL A 540 -46.73 -16.43 -12.26
N ALA A 541 -45.62 -16.37 -13.00
CA ALA A 541 -44.29 -16.10 -12.43
C ALA A 541 -44.25 -14.78 -11.64
N SER A 542 -44.87 -13.72 -12.17
CA SER A 542 -45.00 -12.44 -11.48
C SER A 542 -45.78 -12.55 -10.17
N GLY A 543 -46.87 -13.33 -10.14
CA GLY A 543 -47.66 -13.57 -8.93
C GLY A 543 -46.86 -14.25 -7.81
N PHE A 544 -46.02 -15.23 -8.16
CA PHE A 544 -45.12 -15.90 -7.21
C PHE A 544 -43.99 -14.97 -6.75
N TYR A 545 -43.31 -14.31 -7.70
CA TYR A 545 -42.11 -13.50 -7.42
C TYR A 545 -42.40 -12.29 -6.53
N LEU A 546 -43.56 -11.64 -6.71
CA LEU A 546 -43.97 -10.47 -5.94
C LEU A 546 -44.67 -10.82 -4.61
N SER A 547 -44.94 -12.11 -4.38
CA SER A 547 -45.59 -12.58 -3.15
C SER A 547 -44.77 -12.20 -1.90
N LEU A 548 -45.45 -12.09 -0.75
CA LEU A 548 -44.77 -11.84 0.53
C LEU A 548 -43.78 -12.96 0.86
N GLU A 549 -44.18 -14.21 0.60
CA GLU A 549 -43.35 -15.39 0.84
C GLU A 549 -42.05 -15.32 0.02
N SER A 550 -42.14 -15.02 -1.28
CA SER A 550 -40.93 -14.84 -2.10
C SER A 550 -40.07 -13.66 -1.64
N ARG A 551 -40.67 -12.54 -1.23
CA ARG A 551 -39.92 -11.38 -0.70
C ARG A 551 -39.20 -11.69 0.62
N LEU A 552 -39.81 -12.48 1.51
CA LEU A 552 -39.15 -12.93 2.74
C LEU A 552 -37.90 -13.76 2.42
N ASP A 553 -38.01 -14.68 1.47
CA ASP A 553 -36.89 -15.52 1.06
C ASP A 553 -35.81 -14.74 0.29
N ARG A 554 -36.20 -13.80 -0.59
CA ARG A 554 -35.24 -12.90 -1.27
C ARG A 554 -34.49 -12.06 -0.25
N ALA A 555 -35.19 -11.46 0.73
CA ALA A 555 -34.55 -10.70 1.80
C ALA A 555 -33.55 -11.55 2.60
N ALA A 556 -33.89 -12.82 2.89
CA ALA A 556 -32.96 -13.73 3.56
C ALA A 556 -31.71 -14.02 2.73
N ARG A 557 -31.86 -14.26 1.42
CA ARG A 557 -30.72 -14.48 0.51
C ARG A 557 -29.81 -13.27 0.38
N VAL A 558 -30.37 -12.07 0.21
CA VAL A 558 -29.54 -10.84 0.13
C VAL A 558 -28.76 -10.63 1.44
N TYR A 559 -29.34 -11.00 2.59
CA TYR A 559 -28.63 -11.05 3.87
C TYR A 559 -27.48 -12.05 3.88
N GLU A 560 -27.72 -13.28 3.42
CA GLU A 560 -26.69 -14.31 3.36
C GLU A 560 -25.55 -13.91 2.40
N ASP A 561 -25.88 -13.35 1.23
CA ASP A 561 -24.91 -12.94 0.22
C ASP A 561 -24.03 -11.76 0.72
N VAL A 562 -24.65 -10.75 1.36
CA VAL A 562 -23.94 -9.53 1.78
C VAL A 562 -23.31 -9.66 3.18
N LEU A 563 -24.00 -10.29 4.13
CA LEU A 563 -23.59 -10.38 5.53
C LEU A 563 -23.18 -11.78 5.98
N GLY A 564 -23.27 -12.80 5.12
CA GLY A 564 -22.80 -14.16 5.44
C GLY A 564 -23.69 -14.92 6.42
N ARG A 565 -24.88 -14.40 6.76
CA ARG A 565 -25.80 -15.03 7.71
C ARG A 565 -27.27 -14.71 7.40
N ARG A 566 -28.17 -15.49 7.98
CA ARG A 566 -29.62 -15.21 7.92
C ARG A 566 -30.03 -14.00 8.76
N PRO A 567 -31.07 -13.25 8.34
CA PRO A 567 -31.65 -12.19 9.14
C PRO A 567 -32.47 -12.74 10.31
N SER A 568 -32.69 -11.90 11.34
CA SER A 568 -33.73 -12.18 12.34
C SER A 568 -35.12 -12.09 11.69
N GLY A 569 -36.13 -12.72 12.30
CA GLY A 569 -37.50 -12.66 11.76
C GLY A 569 -38.03 -11.23 11.59
N GLN A 570 -37.66 -10.32 12.51
CA GLN A 570 -38.03 -8.90 12.42
C GLN A 570 -37.31 -8.21 11.25
N ALA A 571 -35.99 -8.43 11.09
CA ALA A 571 -35.23 -7.86 9.98
C ALA A 571 -35.74 -8.39 8.63
N GLN A 572 -36.03 -9.69 8.54
CA GLN A 572 -36.58 -10.31 7.33
C GLN A 572 -37.93 -9.70 6.94
N GLN A 573 -38.84 -9.53 7.90
CA GLN A 573 -40.13 -8.89 7.66
C GLN A 573 -39.99 -7.43 7.24
N HIS A 574 -39.10 -6.67 7.89
CA HIS A 574 -38.82 -5.29 7.52
C HIS A 574 -38.38 -5.18 6.05
N TRP A 575 -37.37 -5.95 5.66
CA TRP A 575 -36.87 -5.91 4.29
C TRP A 575 -37.86 -6.45 3.27
N ALA A 576 -38.60 -7.51 3.60
CA ALA A 576 -39.65 -8.00 2.73
C ALA A 576 -40.68 -6.90 2.44
N GLN A 577 -41.05 -6.07 3.42
CA GLN A 577 -41.93 -4.92 3.20
C GLN A 577 -41.28 -3.84 2.31
N GLN A 578 -39.99 -3.53 2.50
CA GLN A 578 -39.27 -2.57 1.66
C GLN A 578 -39.20 -3.02 0.19
N LEU A 579 -39.04 -4.33 -0.07
CA LEU A 579 -39.03 -4.92 -1.42
C LEU A 579 -40.37 -4.78 -2.19
N LEU A 580 -41.38 -4.12 -1.63
CA LEU A 580 -42.56 -3.68 -2.40
C LEU A 580 -42.30 -2.42 -3.22
N SER A 581 -41.48 -1.51 -2.68
CA SER A 581 -41.18 -0.20 -3.26
C SER A 581 -39.72 -0.04 -3.69
N THR A 582 -38.85 -0.97 -3.27
CA THR A 582 -37.43 -1.04 -3.65
C THR A 582 -37.13 -2.33 -4.41
N ASP A 583 -35.84 -2.60 -4.66
CA ASP A 583 -35.33 -3.83 -5.24
C ASP A 583 -34.21 -4.46 -4.38
N ASP A 584 -33.81 -5.67 -4.75
CA ASP A 584 -32.75 -6.44 -4.07
C ASP A 584 -31.40 -5.69 -4.12
N VAL A 585 -31.14 -4.93 -5.18
CA VAL A 585 -29.91 -4.14 -5.35
C VAL A 585 -29.84 -3.03 -4.33
N ARG A 586 -30.95 -2.31 -4.11
CA ARG A 586 -31.03 -1.26 -3.08
C ARG A 586 -30.82 -1.86 -1.69
N MET A 587 -31.44 -3.00 -1.39
CA MET A 587 -31.23 -3.70 -0.13
C MET A 587 -29.76 -4.08 0.06
N ALA A 588 -29.11 -4.64 -0.97
CA ALA A 588 -27.69 -5.00 -0.93
C ALA A 588 -26.79 -3.80 -0.64
N ILE A 589 -27.06 -2.63 -1.25
CA ILE A 589 -26.33 -1.38 -0.98
C ILE A 589 -26.49 -0.95 0.48
N GLU A 590 -27.69 -1.04 1.05
CA GLU A 590 -27.91 -0.63 2.45
C GLU A 590 -27.18 -1.56 3.43
N LEU A 591 -27.26 -2.88 3.21
CA LEU A 591 -26.57 -3.85 4.05
C LEU A 591 -25.04 -3.70 3.95
N SER A 592 -24.51 -3.45 2.75
CA SER A 592 -23.07 -3.31 2.50
C SER A 592 -22.44 -2.04 3.08
N LEU A 593 -23.25 -1.15 3.65
CA LEU A 593 -22.81 0.09 4.31
C LEU A 593 -22.92 0.02 5.83
N SER A 594 -23.32 -1.13 6.38
CA SER A 594 -23.42 -1.34 7.82
C SER A 594 -22.05 -1.61 8.45
N ASP A 595 -21.92 -1.31 9.75
CA ASP A 595 -20.73 -1.70 10.54
C ASP A 595 -20.55 -3.21 10.54
N GLU A 596 -21.64 -3.96 10.62
CA GLU A 596 -21.63 -5.42 10.55
C GLU A 596 -20.99 -5.95 9.25
N PHE A 597 -21.31 -5.33 8.11
CA PHE A 597 -20.68 -5.70 6.84
C PHE A 597 -19.16 -5.50 6.90
N TYR A 598 -18.74 -4.34 7.40
CA TYR A 598 -17.33 -4.02 7.52
C TYR A 598 -16.61 -4.98 8.47
N GLU A 599 -17.15 -5.20 9.67
CA GLU A 599 -16.60 -6.11 10.67
C GLU A 599 -16.42 -7.53 10.11
N ARG A 600 -17.44 -8.07 9.43
CA ARG A 600 -17.36 -9.37 8.76
C ARG A 600 -16.23 -9.41 7.72
N ALA A 601 -16.10 -8.35 6.92
CA ALA A 601 -15.06 -8.28 5.90
C ALA A 601 -13.64 -8.13 6.48
N THR A 602 -13.51 -7.77 7.77
CA THR A 602 -12.22 -7.42 8.39
C THR A 602 -11.87 -8.21 9.67
N THR A 603 -12.48 -9.38 9.89
CA THR A 603 -12.24 -10.24 11.08
C THR A 603 -11.61 -11.61 10.76
N SER A 604 -10.80 -11.67 9.70
CA SER A 604 -10.15 -12.92 9.25
C SER A 604 -9.04 -13.40 10.19
#